data_AF-A0A1Q7CV77-F1
#
_entry.id   AF-A0A1Q7CV77-F1
#
_cell.length_a   1.000
_cell.length_b   1.000
_cell.length_c   1.000
_cell.angle_alpha   90.00
_cell.angle_beta   90.00
_cell.angle_gamma   90.00
#
_symmetry.space_group_name_H-M   'P 1'
#
loop_
_entity.id
_entity.type
_entity.pdbx_description
1 polymer ?
#
loop_
_entity_poly.entity_id
_entity_poly.type
_entity_poly.pdbx_seq_one_letter_code
_entity_poly.pdbx_strand_id
1 'polypeptide(L)'
;MATRIELDRKQIKADEFKGKKVIDREGIEYGKVRHIHINSDTLEVVGITVHEGLNKEYFLSRDYVDRFTEESVLLSSAPMRTDIPVVDIDGRKIGKVKRLHISKDTDELESIEVSEGLTGSRIFHTSEIWGIGEKIILRQTRDEYKKP
;
A
#
# COMPACT_ATOMS: atom_id res chain seq x y z
N MET A 1 17.90 -41.36 -6.79
CA MET A 1 18.41 -40.78 -5.54
C MET A 1 18.08 -39.29 -5.56
N ALA A 2 17.27 -38.80 -4.63
CA ALA A 2 16.98 -37.37 -4.52
C ALA A 2 18.05 -36.73 -3.64
N THR A 3 18.84 -35.82 -4.20
CA THR A 3 19.82 -35.04 -3.46
C THR A 3 19.07 -34.14 -2.48
N ARG A 4 19.22 -34.42 -1.17
CA ARG A 4 18.71 -33.55 -0.11
C ARG A 4 19.59 -32.30 -0.12
N ILE A 5 19.06 -31.19 -0.65
CA ILE A 5 19.74 -29.90 -0.63
C ILE A 5 19.81 -29.46 0.84
N GLU A 6 21.01 -29.47 1.40
CA GLU A 6 21.29 -28.75 2.65
C GLU A 6 21.30 -27.26 2.31
N LEU A 7 20.16 -26.61 2.55
CA LEU A 7 19.99 -25.18 2.36
C LEU A 7 20.87 -24.44 3.37
N ASP A 8 21.77 -23.59 2.89
CA ASP A 8 22.62 -22.73 3.72
C ASP A 8 21.76 -21.84 4.63
N ARG A 9 22.26 -21.47 5.82
CA ARG A 9 21.49 -20.84 6.92
C ARG A 9 20.88 -19.46 6.61
N LYS A 10 21.02 -18.97 5.37
CA LYS A 10 20.44 -17.71 4.87
C LYS A 10 19.38 -17.91 3.79
N GLN A 11 18.87 -19.14 3.61
CA GLN A 11 17.82 -19.44 2.65
C GLN A 11 16.52 -19.80 3.38
N ILE A 12 15.44 -19.13 2.99
CA ILE A 12 14.09 -19.35 3.52
C ILE A 12 13.15 -19.48 2.33
N LYS A 13 12.15 -20.35 2.42
CA LYS A 13 11.22 -20.57 1.31
C LYS A 13 10.23 -19.42 1.23
N ALA A 14 9.87 -19.01 0.02
CA ALA A 14 8.87 -17.97 -0.19
C ALA A 14 7.53 -18.31 0.51
N ASP A 15 7.12 -19.58 0.47
CA ASP A 15 5.89 -20.06 1.12
C ASP A 15 5.90 -19.88 2.65
N GLU A 16 7.08 -19.88 3.28
CA GLU A 16 7.21 -19.68 4.72
C GLU A 16 6.89 -18.24 5.13
N PHE A 17 6.83 -17.29 4.20
CA PHE A 17 6.42 -15.93 4.51
C PHE A 17 4.91 -15.76 4.60
N LYS A 18 4.13 -16.68 4.04
CA LYS A 18 2.67 -16.55 4.07
C LYS A 18 2.18 -16.51 5.52
N GLY A 19 1.40 -15.48 5.85
CA GLY A 19 0.88 -15.22 7.19
C GLY A 19 1.82 -14.42 8.11
N LYS A 20 3.07 -14.20 7.73
CA LYS A 20 3.99 -13.34 8.49
C LYS A 20 3.59 -11.87 8.42
N LYS A 21 3.93 -11.13 9.46
CA LYS A 21 3.59 -9.71 9.59
C LYS A 21 4.34 -8.86 8.57
N VAL A 22 3.70 -7.79 8.11
CA VAL A 22 4.32 -6.74 7.31
C VAL A 22 4.40 -5.49 8.17
N ILE A 23 5.61 -5.01 8.44
CA ILE A 23 5.87 -3.98 9.46
C ILE A 23 6.82 -2.92 8.91
N ASP A 24 6.63 -1.65 9.24
CA ASP A 24 7.61 -0.60 8.91
C ASP A 24 8.72 -0.45 9.99
N ARG A 25 9.60 0.52 9.79
CA ARG A 25 10.70 0.85 10.71
C ARG A 25 10.24 1.40 12.06
N GLU A 26 9.00 1.88 12.16
CA GLU A 26 8.41 2.38 13.40
C GLU A 26 7.67 1.27 14.17
N GLY A 27 7.58 0.06 13.61
CA GLY A 27 6.90 -1.07 14.22
C GLY A 27 5.40 -1.12 13.92
N ILE A 28 4.89 -0.29 13.01
CA ILE A 28 3.48 -0.29 12.62
C ILE A 28 3.20 -1.53 11.77
N GLU A 29 2.21 -2.34 12.16
CA GLU A 29 1.78 -3.52 11.41
C GLU A 29 0.74 -3.11 10.35
N TYR A 30 1.01 -3.50 9.10
CA TYR A 30 0.17 -3.21 7.92
C TYR A 30 -0.66 -4.42 7.47
N GLY A 31 -0.52 -5.55 8.17
CA GLY A 31 -1.21 -6.79 7.85
C GLY A 31 -0.26 -7.96 7.73
N LYS A 32 -0.68 -8.97 6.95
CA LYS A 32 0.06 -10.22 6.78
C LYS A 32 0.33 -10.52 5.32
N VAL A 33 1.47 -11.13 5.02
CA VAL A 33 1.81 -11.59 3.67
C VAL A 33 0.80 -12.65 3.22
N ARG A 34 0.13 -12.44 2.09
CA ARG A 34 -0.71 -13.44 1.43
C ARG A 34 0.04 -14.19 0.34
N HIS A 35 0.79 -13.46 -0.48
CA HIS A 35 1.57 -14.00 -1.61
C HIS A 35 2.89 -13.23 -1.75
N ILE A 36 3.96 -13.93 -2.11
CA ILE A 36 5.17 -13.34 -2.67
C ILE A 36 5.09 -13.47 -4.19
N HIS A 37 5.36 -12.38 -4.90
CA HIS A 37 5.36 -12.34 -6.36
C HIS A 37 6.79 -12.44 -6.87
N ILE A 38 7.03 -13.38 -7.76
CA ILE A 38 8.32 -13.64 -8.39
C ILE A 38 8.14 -13.44 -9.90
N ASN A 39 9.02 -12.65 -10.52
CA ASN A 39 9.06 -12.51 -11.96
C ASN A 39 9.58 -13.83 -12.57
N SER A 40 8.83 -14.42 -13.50
CA SER A 40 9.16 -15.74 -14.08
C SER A 40 10.40 -15.74 -14.95
N ASP A 41 10.76 -14.60 -15.53
CA ASP A 41 11.86 -14.47 -16.49
C ASP A 41 13.20 -14.21 -15.78
N THR A 42 13.18 -13.35 -14.76
CA THR A 42 14.38 -12.96 -13.97
C THR A 42 14.54 -13.76 -12.68
N LEU A 43 13.48 -14.43 -12.23
CA LEU A 43 13.39 -15.14 -10.94
C LEU A 43 13.55 -14.24 -9.71
N GLU A 44 13.44 -12.92 -9.89
CA GLU A 44 13.51 -11.94 -8.81
C GLU A 44 12.16 -11.73 -8.12
N VAL A 45 12.20 -11.43 -6.82
CA VAL A 45 11.01 -11.01 -6.07
C VAL A 45 10.63 -9.60 -6.52
N VAL A 46 9.42 -9.43 -7.07
CA VAL A 46 8.91 -8.13 -7.55
C VAL A 46 7.98 -7.45 -6.56
N GLY A 47 7.52 -8.16 -5.53
CA GLY A 47 6.66 -7.59 -4.50
C GLY A 47 5.89 -8.63 -3.70
N ILE A 48 4.95 -8.16 -2.89
CA ILE A 48 4.12 -8.98 -2.02
C ILE A 48 2.66 -8.53 -2.09
N THR A 49 1.72 -9.46 -1.94
CA THR A 49 0.33 -9.11 -1.59
C THR A 49 0.21 -9.13 -0.07
N VAL A 50 -0.30 -8.04 0.49
CA VAL A 50 -0.61 -7.92 1.92
C VAL A 50 -2.11 -8.06 2.11
N HIS A 51 -2.49 -8.86 3.10
CA HIS A 51 -3.86 -8.97 3.59
C HIS A 51 -4.01 -8.18 4.88
N GLU A 52 -4.92 -7.20 4.87
CA GLU A 52 -5.21 -6.28 5.96
C GLU A 52 -6.67 -6.47 6.42
N GLY A 53 -6.86 -6.75 7.72
CA GLY A 53 -8.20 -6.89 8.30
C GLY A 53 -9.00 -8.08 7.76
N LEU A 54 -10.30 -7.89 7.50
CA LEU A 54 -11.23 -8.99 7.17
C LEU A 54 -11.25 -9.36 5.69
N ASN A 55 -10.97 -8.44 4.76
CA ASN A 55 -11.07 -8.67 3.30
C ASN A 55 -10.29 -7.65 2.44
N LYS A 56 -9.38 -6.84 3.01
CA LYS A 56 -8.62 -5.87 2.22
C LYS A 56 -7.31 -6.48 1.77
N GLU A 57 -7.00 -6.35 0.49
CA GLU A 57 -5.75 -6.81 -0.09
C GLU A 57 -5.17 -5.77 -1.02
N TYR A 58 -3.86 -5.62 -0.94
CA TYR A 58 -3.13 -4.71 -1.80
C TYR A 58 -1.74 -5.27 -2.10
N PHE A 59 -1.20 -4.86 -3.24
CA PHE A 59 0.14 -5.20 -3.65
C PHE A 59 1.11 -4.13 -3.16
N LEU A 60 2.27 -4.55 -2.67
CA LEU A 60 3.43 -3.71 -2.43
C LEU A 60 4.55 -4.16 -3.34
N SER A 61 5.06 -3.24 -4.16
CA SER A 61 6.22 -3.49 -5.02
C SER A 61 7.48 -3.76 -4.19
N ARG A 62 8.51 -4.28 -4.86
CA ARG A 62 9.81 -4.58 -4.27
C ARG A 62 10.44 -3.37 -3.56
N ASP A 63 10.14 -2.16 -4.01
CA ASP A 63 10.71 -0.90 -3.49
C ASP A 63 10.26 -0.58 -2.07
N TYR A 64 9.04 -1.01 -1.70
CA TYR A 64 8.55 -0.92 -0.32
C TYR A 64 9.23 -1.92 0.62
N VAL A 65 9.84 -3.00 0.11
CA VAL A 65 10.41 -4.06 0.95
C VAL A 65 11.86 -3.72 1.29
N ASP A 66 12.18 -3.53 2.57
CA ASP A 66 13.57 -3.39 3.03
C ASP A 66 14.24 -4.77 3.06
N ARG A 67 13.65 -5.70 3.82
CA ARG A 67 14.17 -7.06 3.97
C ARG A 67 13.11 -8.05 4.43
N PHE A 68 13.38 -9.32 4.14
CA PHE A 68 12.67 -10.46 4.67
C PHE A 68 13.40 -10.97 5.92
N THR A 69 12.66 -11.23 7.01
CA THR A 69 13.20 -11.77 8.26
C THR A 69 12.55 -13.10 8.62
N GLU A 70 13.01 -13.74 9.68
CA GLU A 70 12.42 -14.98 10.14
C GLU A 70 10.96 -14.80 10.61
N GLU A 71 10.58 -13.62 11.10
CA GLU A 71 9.23 -13.39 11.68
C GLU A 71 8.34 -12.46 10.85
N SER A 72 8.93 -11.60 10.01
CA SER A 72 8.21 -10.52 9.32
C SER A 72 8.85 -10.11 8.00
N VAL A 73 8.10 -9.34 7.20
CA VAL A 73 8.63 -8.52 6.12
C VAL A 73 8.72 -7.09 6.61
N LEU A 74 9.92 -6.51 6.57
CA LEU A 74 10.15 -5.14 6.96
C LEU A 74 10.04 -4.21 5.76
N LEU A 75 9.32 -3.12 5.92
CA LEU A 75 9.15 -2.09 4.91
C LEU A 75 10.19 -0.98 5.04
N SER A 76 10.67 -0.49 3.89
CA SER A 76 11.61 0.64 3.78
C SER A 76 10.91 1.98 4.02
N SER A 77 9.64 2.07 3.63
CA SER A 77 8.75 3.23 3.80
C SER A 77 7.32 2.79 4.08
N ALA A 78 6.58 3.62 4.81
CA ALA A 78 5.16 3.39 5.07
C ALA A 78 4.36 3.44 3.74
N PRO A 79 3.59 2.39 3.41
CA PRO A 79 2.74 2.41 2.24
C PRO A 79 1.56 3.35 2.45
N MET A 80 1.11 4.00 1.38
CA MET A 80 -0.09 4.82 1.44
C MET A 80 -1.30 3.95 1.76
N ARG A 81 -2.07 4.37 2.77
CA ARG A 81 -3.21 3.60 3.31
C ARG A 81 -4.53 4.07 2.72
N THR A 82 -5.47 3.13 2.60
CA THR A 82 -6.89 3.48 2.49
C THR A 82 -7.40 3.96 3.85
N ASP A 83 -8.59 4.58 3.89
CA ASP A 83 -9.21 5.19 5.07
C ASP A 83 -8.53 6.42 5.67
N ILE A 84 -7.48 6.95 5.02
CA ILE A 84 -6.90 8.25 5.38
C ILE A 84 -7.96 9.35 5.22
N PRO A 85 -8.20 10.21 6.22
CA PRO A 85 -9.13 11.33 6.10
C PRO A 85 -8.69 12.30 5.00
N VAL A 86 -9.64 12.73 4.18
CA VAL A 86 -9.42 13.78 3.17
C VAL A 86 -10.15 15.03 3.60
N VAL A 87 -9.42 16.15 3.61
CA VAL A 87 -9.92 17.48 3.98
C VAL A 87 -9.62 18.47 2.87
N ASP A 88 -10.37 19.56 2.79
CA ASP A 88 -9.99 20.70 1.96
C ASP A 88 -8.88 21.54 2.61
N ILE A 89 -8.47 22.59 1.90
CA ILE A 89 -7.44 23.54 2.35
C ILE A 89 -7.80 24.26 3.66
N ASP A 90 -9.10 24.40 3.95
CA ASP A 90 -9.62 24.97 5.20
C ASP A 90 -9.73 23.91 6.33
N GLY A 91 -9.37 22.66 6.05
CA GLY A 91 -9.43 21.55 7.00
C GLY A 91 -10.83 20.95 7.16
N ARG A 92 -11.81 21.31 6.34
CA ARG A 92 -13.16 20.72 6.37
C ARG A 92 -13.13 19.33 5.77
N LYS A 93 -13.80 18.39 6.43
CA LYS A 93 -13.88 17.01 5.97
C LYS A 93 -14.57 16.91 4.60
N ILE A 94 -13.88 16.30 3.65
CA ILE A 94 -14.39 15.88 2.35
C ILE A 94 -14.84 14.43 2.43
N GLY A 95 -13.97 13.57 2.97
CA GLY A 95 -14.22 12.13 2.93
C GLY A 95 -13.09 11.30 3.51
N LYS A 96 -12.96 10.07 3.02
CA LYS A 96 -11.83 9.19 3.29
C LYS A 96 -11.36 8.55 2.00
N VAL A 97 -10.06 8.29 1.89
CA VAL A 97 -9.49 7.53 0.76
C VAL A 97 -10.14 6.15 0.71
N LYS A 98 -10.88 5.89 -0.36
CA LYS A 98 -11.50 4.61 -0.66
C LYS A 98 -10.57 3.74 -1.51
N ARG A 99 -9.88 4.33 -2.50
CA ARG A 99 -8.87 3.65 -3.34
C ARG A 99 -7.73 4.59 -3.72
N LEU A 100 -6.58 4.00 -3.99
CA LEU A 100 -5.42 4.66 -4.58
C LEU A 100 -5.29 4.17 -6.01
N HIS A 101 -5.15 5.07 -6.97
CA HIS A 101 -4.82 4.75 -8.36
C HIS A 101 -3.34 5.04 -8.56
N ILE A 102 -2.57 3.95 -8.64
CA ILE A 102 -1.12 3.99 -8.86
C ILE A 102 -0.88 3.71 -10.35
N SER A 103 0.02 4.48 -10.95
CA SER A 103 0.44 4.26 -12.33
C SER A 103 1.11 2.88 -12.44
N LYS A 104 0.69 2.08 -13.43
CA LYS A 104 1.31 0.77 -13.66
C LYS A 104 2.74 0.87 -14.18
N ASP A 105 3.08 2.00 -14.80
CA ASP A 105 4.36 2.22 -15.47
C ASP A 105 5.40 2.82 -14.52
N THR A 106 4.99 3.70 -13.59
CA THR A 106 5.92 4.42 -12.70
C THR A 106 5.82 4.01 -11.22
N ASP A 107 4.81 3.22 -10.83
CA ASP A 107 4.48 2.92 -9.43
C ASP A 107 4.20 4.18 -8.57
N GLU A 108 3.95 5.32 -9.22
CA GLU A 108 3.60 6.57 -8.55
C GLU A 108 2.09 6.74 -8.40
N LEU A 109 1.67 7.42 -7.33
CA LEU A 109 0.27 7.78 -7.14
C LEU A 109 -0.18 8.77 -8.23
N GLU A 110 -1.20 8.42 -9.01
CA GLU A 110 -1.80 9.31 -10.01
C GLU A 110 -3.04 10.02 -9.45
N SER A 111 -3.87 9.28 -8.72
CA SER A 111 -5.10 9.82 -8.14
C SER A 111 -5.59 9.01 -6.94
N ILE A 112 -6.49 9.61 -6.17
CA ILE A 112 -7.19 8.97 -5.05
C ILE A 112 -8.70 8.97 -5.32
N GLU A 113 -9.37 7.85 -5.10
CA GLU A 113 -10.82 7.80 -5.00
C GLU A 113 -11.20 8.08 -3.54
N VAL A 114 -12.00 9.10 -3.29
CA VAL A 114 -12.43 9.55 -1.97
C VAL A 114 -13.91 9.27 -1.81
N SER A 115 -14.29 8.61 -0.72
CA SER A 115 -15.69 8.38 -0.37
C SER A 115 -16.30 9.63 0.29
N GLU A 116 -17.41 10.12 -0.26
CA GLU A 116 -18.17 11.29 0.23
C GLU A 116 -19.42 10.83 1.03
N GLY A 117 -19.25 9.85 1.92
CA GLY A 117 -20.36 9.26 2.69
C GLY A 117 -20.83 7.92 2.15
N LEU A 118 -22.14 7.64 2.23
CA LEU A 118 -22.72 6.29 2.01
C LEU A 118 -22.82 5.87 0.53
N THR A 119 -22.95 6.82 -0.40
CA THR A 119 -23.30 6.51 -1.80
C THR A 119 -22.47 7.23 -2.86
N GLY A 120 -21.59 8.16 -2.47
CA GLY A 120 -20.78 8.96 -3.38
C GLY A 120 -19.29 8.66 -3.24
N SER A 121 -18.59 8.64 -4.37
CA SER A 121 -17.13 8.71 -4.40
C SER A 121 -16.66 9.56 -5.56
N ARG A 122 -15.56 10.28 -5.36
CA ARG A 122 -14.97 11.17 -6.34
C ARG A 122 -13.47 10.90 -6.48
N ILE A 123 -12.95 11.04 -7.68
CA ILE A 123 -11.52 10.89 -7.97
C ILE A 123 -10.87 12.28 -7.91
N PHE A 124 -9.74 12.37 -7.21
CA PHE A 124 -8.89 13.54 -7.14
C PHE A 124 -7.48 13.19 -7.62
N HIS A 125 -6.97 13.93 -8.59
CA HIS A 125 -5.60 13.73 -9.10
C HIS A 125 -4.57 14.31 -8.13
N THR A 126 -3.32 13.84 -8.20
CA THR A 126 -2.23 14.36 -7.36
C THR A 126 -1.99 15.86 -7.53
N SER A 127 -2.31 16.43 -8.68
CA SER A 127 -2.28 17.88 -8.93
C SER A 127 -3.25 18.65 -8.03
N GLU A 128 -4.34 18.03 -7.60
CA GLU A 128 -5.35 18.60 -6.70
C GLU A 128 -4.99 18.43 -5.22
N ILE A 129 -3.94 17.67 -4.92
CA ILE A 129 -3.46 17.43 -3.56
C ILE A 129 -2.42 18.50 -3.20
N TRP A 130 -2.63 19.14 -2.06
CA TRP A 130 -1.69 20.10 -1.47
C TRP A 130 -0.65 19.41 -0.59
N GLY A 131 -1.07 18.45 0.24
CA GLY A 131 -0.18 17.75 1.16
C GLY A 131 -0.73 16.39 1.61
N ILE A 132 0.20 15.50 1.96
CA ILE A 132 -0.07 14.13 2.41
C ILE A 132 0.60 13.93 3.77
N GLY A 133 -0.15 13.44 4.76
CA GLY A 133 0.34 13.10 6.10
C GLY A 133 -0.69 12.24 6.83
N GLU A 134 -1.01 12.56 8.10
CA GLU A 134 -2.12 11.93 8.83
C GLU A 134 -3.49 12.12 8.15
N LYS A 135 -3.59 13.16 7.31
CA LYS A 135 -4.72 13.46 6.44
C LYS A 135 -4.19 13.88 5.07
N ILE A 136 -5.00 13.69 4.04
CA ILE A 136 -4.74 14.27 2.72
C ILE A 136 -5.46 15.60 2.64
N ILE A 137 -4.74 16.65 2.24
CA ILE A 137 -5.26 18.01 2.12
C ILE A 137 -5.39 18.33 0.63
N LEU A 138 -6.61 18.65 0.19
CA LEU A 138 -6.90 19.11 -1.17
C LEU A 138 -6.64 20.61 -1.31
N ARG A 139 -6.31 21.05 -2.52
CA ARG A 139 -5.99 22.46 -2.82
C ARG A 139 -7.21 23.37 -2.83
N GLN A 140 -8.37 22.86 -3.24
CA GLN A 140 -9.60 23.66 -3.32
C GLN A 140 -10.50 23.40 -2.11
N THR A 141 -11.42 24.32 -1.85
CA THR A 141 -12.44 24.20 -0.81
C THR A 141 -13.55 23.22 -1.22
N ARG A 142 -14.26 22.63 -0.25
CA ARG A 142 -15.40 21.74 -0.52
C ARG A 142 -16.45 22.37 -1.45
N ASP A 143 -16.68 23.67 -1.33
CA ASP A 143 -17.73 24.37 -2.07
C ASP A 143 -17.31 24.66 -3.52
N GLU A 144 -16.02 24.81 -3.79
CA GLU A 144 -15.47 24.88 -5.15
C GLU A 144 -15.60 23.55 -5.88
N TYR A 145 -15.34 22.44 -5.20
CA TYR A 145 -15.54 21.11 -5.78
C TYR A 145 -17.00 20.80 -6.11
N LYS A 146 -17.97 21.39 -5.41
CA LYS A 146 -19.40 21.15 -5.69
C LYS A 146 -19.91 21.86 -6.95
N LYS A 147 -19.13 22.76 -7.55
CA LYS A 147 -19.49 23.40 -8.82
C LYS A 147 -19.04 22.51 -9.99
N PRO A 148 -19.93 22.23 -10.96
CA PRO A 148 -19.61 21.42 -12.13
C PRO A 148 -18.56 22.09 -13.03
#